data_AF-A0A7I7LC76-F1
#
_entry.id   AF-A0A7I7LC76-F1
#
_cell.length_a   1.000
_cell.length_b   1.000
_cell.length_c   1.000
_cell.angle_alpha   90.00
_cell.angle_beta   90.00
_cell.angle_gamma   90.00
#
_symmetry.space_group_name_H-M   'P 1'
#
loop_
_entity.id
_entity.type
_entity.pdbx_description
1 polymer ?
#
loop_
_entity_poly.entity_id
_entity_poly.type
_entity_poly.pdbx_seq_one_letter_code
_entity_poly.pdbx_strand_id
1 'polypeptide(L)'
;MFNSGIANTGVANAGSYNTGNLNAGDINTGSFNTGVGNTGYFNVGDTNTGIANLGDINTGGFNSGSMNNGFLLRGDELGQLGFNYTLNIPTLPVELDIYANFQTPISLDVGGTTIHSFDISSFTISGKYGYSYKILGIKFNYPFPYSFDIPPITIPSIQIGGSSQNFTVGPPALNTTINFDGRPLNIAVDMDPAPGFFNFTNNDSSGFFNSGKGFTSGLGNIGAYDSGFLNGSMDPFGSGSSQTSGVYNFGDLQSGLVNVGNTVSGFFNTSKVKDAAAYISGFFNTGSNLSGFFNTGTGP
;
A
#
# COMPACT_ATOMS: atom_id res chain seq x y z
N MET A 1 -9.10 -30.36 -21.74
CA MET A 1 -8.95 -29.74 -20.41
C MET A 1 -10.35 -29.39 -19.92
N PHE A 2 -10.75 -29.82 -18.72
CA PHE A 2 -12.13 -29.70 -18.23
C PHE A 2 -12.43 -28.34 -17.61
N ASN A 3 -12.24 -27.24 -18.33
CA ASN A 3 -12.61 -25.92 -17.82
C ASN A 3 -14.03 -25.56 -18.28
N SER A 4 -14.83 -24.97 -17.39
CA SER A 4 -16.13 -24.38 -17.71
C SER A 4 -16.04 -22.87 -17.56
N GLY A 5 -16.50 -22.11 -18.55
CA GLY A 5 -16.39 -20.64 -18.61
C GLY A 5 -15.30 -20.16 -19.58
N ILE A 6 -14.91 -18.88 -19.46
CA ILE A 6 -14.12 -18.19 -20.50
C ILE A 6 -12.66 -18.04 -20.07
N ALA A 7 -11.75 -18.23 -21.03
CA ALA A 7 -10.33 -17.91 -20.92
C ALA A 7 -9.66 -18.40 -19.62
N ASN A 8 -9.87 -19.66 -19.27
CA ASN A 8 -9.16 -20.31 -18.15
C ASN A 8 -7.85 -20.96 -18.64
N THR A 9 -6.81 -20.87 -17.81
CA THR A 9 -5.54 -21.57 -17.98
C THR A 9 -5.39 -22.66 -16.91
N GLY A 10 -5.11 -23.89 -17.33
CA GLY A 10 -4.95 -25.04 -16.42
C GLY A 10 -6.15 -26.00 -16.47
N VAL A 11 -6.49 -26.64 -15.35
CA VAL A 11 -7.38 -27.81 -15.34
C VAL A 11 -8.51 -27.69 -14.32
N ALA A 12 -9.72 -28.07 -14.74
CA ALA A 12 -10.89 -28.23 -13.87
C ALA A 12 -11.32 -26.93 -13.17
N ASN A 13 -11.10 -25.78 -13.80
CA ASN A 13 -11.61 -24.51 -13.31
C ASN A 13 -13.08 -24.32 -13.72
N ALA A 14 -13.91 -23.83 -12.81
CA ALA A 14 -15.29 -23.47 -13.04
C ALA A 14 -15.49 -21.97 -12.84
N GLY A 15 -15.85 -21.24 -13.91
CA GLY A 15 -15.89 -19.78 -13.94
C GLY A 15 -14.91 -19.25 -14.99
N SER A 16 -14.48 -18.00 -14.90
CA SER A 16 -13.71 -17.35 -15.97
C SER A 16 -12.37 -16.80 -15.48
N TYR A 17 -11.43 -16.68 -16.42
CA TYR A 17 -10.13 -16.04 -16.20
C TYR A 17 -9.32 -16.64 -15.05
N ASN A 18 -9.47 -17.91 -14.72
CA ASN A 18 -8.66 -18.55 -13.68
C ASN A 18 -7.34 -19.09 -14.25
N THR A 19 -6.27 -19.00 -13.47
CA THR A 19 -4.97 -19.62 -13.75
C THR A 19 -4.64 -20.65 -12.69
N GLY A 20 -4.46 -21.90 -13.12
CA GLY A 20 -4.11 -23.03 -12.29
C GLY A 20 -5.23 -24.08 -12.25
N ASN A 21 -5.51 -24.68 -11.10
CA ASN A 21 -6.31 -25.90 -11.04
C ASN A 21 -7.45 -25.84 -10.01
N LEU A 22 -8.59 -26.42 -10.37
CA LEU A 22 -9.71 -26.67 -9.45
C LEU A 22 -10.20 -25.40 -8.74
N ASN A 23 -10.10 -24.25 -9.40
CA ASN A 23 -10.66 -23.00 -8.89
C ASN A 23 -12.16 -22.90 -9.25
N ALA A 24 -12.95 -22.35 -8.35
CA ALA A 24 -14.38 -22.07 -8.55
C ALA A 24 -14.65 -20.57 -8.38
N GLY A 25 -15.27 -19.94 -9.38
CA GLY A 25 -15.41 -18.49 -9.47
C GLY A 25 -14.44 -17.90 -10.49
N ASP A 26 -14.07 -16.63 -10.32
CA ASP A 26 -13.41 -15.85 -11.37
C ASP A 26 -12.04 -15.32 -10.94
N ILE A 27 -11.12 -15.20 -11.89
CA ILE A 27 -9.86 -14.46 -11.72
C ILE A 27 -9.01 -15.01 -10.56
N ASN A 28 -9.05 -16.32 -10.28
CA ASN A 28 -8.19 -16.92 -9.26
C ASN A 28 -6.86 -17.40 -9.85
N THR A 29 -5.76 -17.15 -9.14
CA THR A 29 -4.42 -17.68 -9.45
C THR A 29 -4.02 -18.71 -8.40
N GLY A 30 -3.61 -19.90 -8.86
CA GLY A 30 -3.16 -21.00 -8.00
C GLY A 30 -4.13 -22.17 -8.01
N SER A 31 -4.49 -22.74 -6.86
CA SER A 31 -5.38 -23.93 -6.88
C SER A 31 -6.35 -24.01 -5.72
N PHE A 32 -7.51 -24.61 -5.98
CA PHE A 32 -8.58 -24.83 -5.00
C PHE A 32 -9.12 -23.55 -4.37
N ASN A 33 -9.00 -22.41 -5.04
CA ASN A 33 -9.60 -21.18 -4.56
C ASN A 33 -11.08 -21.12 -4.96
N THR A 34 -11.93 -20.62 -4.06
CA THR A 34 -13.36 -20.39 -4.29
C THR A 34 -13.69 -18.93 -4.05
N GLY A 35 -14.32 -18.29 -5.02
CA GLY A 35 -14.63 -16.85 -4.99
C GLY A 35 -13.93 -16.12 -6.13
N VAL A 36 -13.65 -14.83 -5.93
CA VAL A 36 -13.11 -13.94 -6.95
C VAL A 36 -11.74 -13.41 -6.56
N GLY A 37 -10.80 -13.45 -7.51
CA GLY A 37 -9.57 -12.68 -7.38
C GLY A 37 -8.61 -13.19 -6.32
N ASN A 38 -8.60 -14.47 -5.97
CA ASN A 38 -7.65 -15.00 -4.96
C ASN A 38 -6.31 -15.42 -5.58
N THR A 39 -5.22 -15.22 -4.83
CA THR A 39 -3.88 -15.70 -5.17
C THR A 39 -3.39 -16.71 -4.14
N GLY A 40 -3.05 -17.92 -4.59
CA GLY A 40 -2.45 -18.97 -3.77
C GLY A 40 -3.31 -20.22 -3.72
N TYR A 41 -3.53 -20.79 -2.54
CA TYR A 41 -4.13 -22.12 -2.40
C TYR A 41 -5.26 -22.17 -1.37
N PHE A 42 -6.34 -22.86 -1.68
CA PHE A 42 -7.44 -23.15 -0.75
C PHE A 42 -8.12 -21.91 -0.13
N ASN A 43 -8.00 -20.74 -0.75
CA ASN A 43 -8.66 -19.54 -0.24
C ASN A 43 -10.15 -19.56 -0.59
N VAL A 44 -11.01 -19.18 0.36
CA VAL A 44 -12.47 -19.12 0.19
C VAL A 44 -12.95 -17.73 0.57
N GLY A 45 -13.67 -17.07 -0.35
CA GLY A 45 -13.98 -15.65 -0.28
C GLY A 45 -13.22 -14.90 -1.37
N ASP A 46 -13.10 -13.58 -1.22
CA ASP A 46 -12.61 -12.72 -2.30
C ASP A 46 -11.29 -12.03 -1.96
N THR A 47 -10.45 -11.87 -2.97
CA THR A 47 -9.21 -11.07 -2.92
C THR A 47 -8.28 -11.47 -1.79
N ASN A 48 -8.08 -12.78 -1.53
CA ASN A 48 -7.10 -13.26 -0.56
C ASN A 48 -5.76 -13.58 -1.21
N THR A 49 -4.67 -13.34 -0.48
CA THR A 49 -3.31 -13.74 -0.86
C THR A 49 -2.72 -14.70 0.17
N GLY A 50 -2.42 -15.91 -0.27
CA GLY A 50 -1.70 -16.93 0.49
C GLY A 50 -2.42 -18.26 0.56
N ILE A 51 -2.52 -18.88 1.74
CA ILE A 51 -2.94 -20.29 1.87
C ILE A 51 -4.09 -20.43 2.87
N ALA A 52 -5.18 -21.05 2.46
CA ALA A 52 -6.30 -21.44 3.32
C ALA A 52 -6.87 -20.26 4.14
N ASN A 53 -7.00 -19.09 3.52
CA ASN A 53 -7.71 -17.97 4.12
C ASN A 53 -9.22 -18.08 3.82
N LEU A 54 -10.05 -17.93 4.85
CA LEU A 54 -11.50 -17.88 4.76
C LEU A 54 -12.00 -16.47 5.10
N GLY A 55 -12.78 -15.86 4.22
CA GLY A 55 -13.20 -14.46 4.31
C GLY A 55 -12.54 -13.64 3.21
N ASP A 56 -12.51 -12.32 3.35
CA ASP A 56 -12.11 -11.43 2.26
C ASP A 56 -10.86 -10.61 2.63
N ILE A 57 -10.04 -10.28 1.63
CA ILE A 57 -8.90 -9.36 1.77
C ILE A 57 -7.92 -9.83 2.87
N ASN A 58 -7.58 -11.11 2.91
CA ASN A 58 -6.58 -11.60 3.85
C ASN A 58 -5.21 -11.74 3.18
N THR A 59 -4.14 -11.43 3.91
CA THR A 59 -2.76 -11.76 3.52
C THR A 59 -2.11 -12.67 4.55
N GLY A 60 -1.61 -13.82 4.10
CA GLY A 60 -0.95 -14.82 4.94
C GLY A 60 -1.63 -16.18 4.85
N GLY A 61 -1.90 -16.86 5.96
CA GLY A 61 -2.52 -18.18 5.84
C GLY A 61 -3.21 -18.75 7.06
N PHE A 62 -4.17 -19.64 6.80
CA PHE A 62 -5.04 -20.25 7.81
C PHE A 62 -5.83 -19.22 8.62
N ASN A 63 -6.17 -18.10 7.99
CA ASN A 63 -6.99 -17.07 8.61
C ASN A 63 -8.48 -17.36 8.40
N SER A 64 -9.31 -16.92 9.35
CA SER A 64 -10.78 -16.97 9.24
C SER A 64 -11.36 -15.64 9.67
N GLY A 65 -12.14 -14.98 8.81
CA GLY A 65 -12.56 -13.58 8.94
C GLY A 65 -11.88 -12.71 7.88
N SER A 66 -12.15 -11.40 7.87
CA SER A 66 -11.71 -10.51 6.79
C SER A 66 -10.61 -9.53 7.21
N MET A 67 -9.85 -9.03 6.23
CA MET A 67 -8.85 -7.97 6.41
C MET A 67 -7.69 -8.35 7.35
N ASN A 68 -7.32 -9.63 7.45
CA ASN A 68 -6.25 -10.07 8.34
C ASN A 68 -4.87 -10.06 7.68
N ASN A 69 -3.84 -9.85 8.51
CA ASN A 69 -2.43 -9.92 8.14
C ASN A 69 -1.64 -10.87 9.03
N GLY A 70 -1.35 -12.07 8.54
CA GLY A 70 -0.54 -13.04 9.27
C GLY A 70 -1.08 -14.46 9.17
N PHE A 71 -0.87 -15.26 10.21
CA PHE A 71 -1.19 -16.68 10.21
C PHE A 71 -2.07 -17.10 11.38
N LEU A 72 -3.00 -18.03 11.13
CA LEU A 72 -3.85 -18.63 12.18
C LEU A 72 -4.74 -17.59 12.89
N LEU A 73 -5.02 -16.47 12.24
CA LEU A 73 -5.87 -15.40 12.79
C LEU A 73 -7.34 -15.81 12.65
N ARG A 74 -8.15 -15.56 13.68
CA ARG A 74 -9.60 -15.81 13.62
C ARG A 74 -10.32 -14.56 14.04
N GLY A 75 -11.09 -13.91 13.18
CA GLY A 75 -11.72 -12.62 13.38
C GLY A 75 -11.39 -11.65 12.25
N ASP A 76 -11.86 -10.41 12.38
CA ASP A 76 -11.65 -9.37 11.37
C ASP A 76 -10.58 -8.37 11.84
N GLU A 77 -9.80 -7.85 10.88
CA GLU A 77 -8.81 -6.78 11.07
C GLU A 77 -7.72 -7.12 12.10
N LEU A 78 -7.24 -8.37 12.10
CA LEU A 78 -6.19 -8.81 13.01
C LEU A 78 -4.82 -8.81 12.35
N GLY A 79 -3.78 -8.68 13.17
CA GLY A 79 -2.40 -8.61 12.70
C GLY A 79 -2.01 -7.23 12.16
N GLN A 80 -2.70 -6.17 12.59
CA GLN A 80 -2.40 -4.80 12.20
C GLN A 80 -1.40 -4.12 13.15
N LEU A 81 -0.70 -3.12 12.64
CA LEU A 81 0.18 -2.22 13.38
C LEU A 81 -0.49 -0.85 13.53
N GLY A 82 -0.43 -0.26 14.72
CA GLY A 82 -0.73 1.14 14.95
C GLY A 82 0.38 1.82 15.74
N PHE A 83 0.45 3.14 15.70
CA PHE A 83 1.39 3.88 16.53
C PHE A 83 0.83 5.26 16.87
N ASN A 84 1.14 5.71 18.08
CA ASN A 84 0.80 7.04 18.55
C ASN A 84 2.07 7.68 19.09
N TYR A 85 2.44 8.84 18.56
CA TYR A 85 3.60 9.59 19.00
C TYR A 85 3.34 11.08 18.97
N THR A 86 3.67 11.78 20.04
CA THR A 86 3.73 13.24 20.03
C THR A 86 5.20 13.67 20.07
N LEU A 87 5.69 14.22 18.97
CA LEU A 87 6.98 14.88 18.93
C LEU A 87 6.85 16.23 19.64
N ASN A 88 7.53 16.35 20.77
CA ASN A 88 7.64 17.62 21.49
C ASN A 88 8.93 18.29 21.07
N ILE A 89 8.85 19.32 20.24
CA ILE A 89 10.01 20.16 19.90
C ILE A 89 10.10 21.23 21.00
N PRO A 90 11.10 21.16 21.88
CA PRO A 90 11.29 22.18 22.90
C PRO A 90 11.60 23.51 22.21
N THR A 91 11.45 24.59 22.96
CA THR A 91 11.87 25.92 22.52
C THR A 91 13.38 25.89 22.28
N LEU A 92 13.79 25.77 21.02
CA LEU A 92 15.19 25.84 20.66
C LEU A 92 15.62 27.31 20.71
N PRO A 93 16.68 27.66 21.45
CA PRO A 93 17.27 28.98 21.33
C PRO A 93 17.85 29.07 19.91
N VAL A 94 17.19 29.81 19.03
CA VAL A 94 17.78 30.19 17.76
C VAL A 94 18.62 31.43 18.05
N GLU A 95 19.93 31.26 18.15
CA GLU A 95 20.85 32.39 18.15
C GLU A 95 20.91 32.96 16.73
N LEU A 96 20.26 34.11 16.54
CA LEU A 96 20.35 34.91 15.32
C LEU A 96 21.36 36.03 15.54
N ASP A 97 22.60 35.81 15.12
CA ASP A 97 23.60 36.87 15.05
C ASP A 97 23.30 37.76 13.84
N ILE A 98 22.52 38.80 14.06
CA ILE A 98 22.21 39.81 13.03
C ILE A 98 23.29 40.89 13.09
N TYR A 99 24.19 40.90 12.11
CA TYR A 99 25.15 41.98 11.93
C TYR A 99 24.63 42.97 10.89
N ALA A 100 24.22 44.16 11.32
CA ALA A 100 23.81 45.26 10.45
C ALA A 100 24.96 46.26 10.27
N ASN A 101 25.50 46.36 9.06
CA ASN A 101 26.45 47.42 8.71
C ASN A 101 25.70 48.60 8.06
N PHE A 102 25.70 49.76 8.70
CA PHE A 102 24.98 50.96 8.27
C PHE A 102 25.80 51.87 7.33
N GLN A 103 26.66 51.29 6.50
CA GLN A 103 27.36 52.00 5.43
C GLN A 103 26.71 51.64 4.09
N THR A 104 26.48 52.63 3.22
CA THR A 104 25.87 52.44 1.90
C THR A 104 26.54 51.31 1.11
N PRO A 105 25.82 50.33 0.52
CA PRO A 105 24.43 49.89 0.75
C PRO A 105 24.27 49.01 2.01
N ILE A 106 23.11 49.09 2.67
CA ILE A 106 22.81 48.31 3.89
C ILE A 106 22.77 46.82 3.52
N SER A 107 23.77 46.08 4.00
CA SER A 107 23.81 44.63 3.93
C SER A 107 23.32 44.07 5.25
N LEU A 108 22.29 43.22 5.18
CA LEU A 108 21.88 42.37 6.28
C LEU A 108 22.56 41.01 6.06
N ASP A 109 23.53 40.70 6.90
CA ASP A 109 24.11 39.36 6.95
C ASP A 109 23.35 38.53 7.99
N VAL A 110 22.62 37.52 7.53
CA VAL A 110 22.02 36.50 8.39
C VAL A 110 22.93 35.29 8.32
N GLY A 111 24.06 35.38 9.01
CA GLY A 111 25.08 34.33 9.08
C GLY A 111 25.00 33.57 10.40
N GLY A 112 25.15 32.24 10.35
CA GLY A 112 25.42 31.44 11.55
C GLY A 112 24.21 30.90 12.31
N THR A 113 23.03 30.84 11.71
CA THR A 113 21.87 30.24 12.38
C THR A 113 22.08 28.73 12.56
N THR A 114 22.24 28.31 13.81
CA THR A 114 22.34 26.92 14.22
C THR A 114 21.03 26.47 14.85
N ILE A 115 20.41 25.44 14.30
CA ILE A 115 19.42 24.65 15.05
C ILE A 115 20.23 23.75 15.98
N HIS A 116 20.16 23.96 17.30
CA HIS A 116 20.87 23.13 18.26
C HIS A 116 20.30 21.70 18.30
N SER A 117 21.14 20.74 18.71
CA SER A 117 20.73 19.36 18.88
C SER A 117 19.53 19.22 19.81
N PHE A 118 18.62 18.32 19.47
CA PHE A 118 17.48 17.97 20.31
C PHE A 118 17.19 16.48 20.24
N ASP A 119 16.56 15.95 21.29
CA ASP A 119 16.23 14.53 21.39
C ASP A 119 14.76 14.29 21.02
N ILE A 120 14.55 13.25 20.22
CA ILE A 120 13.26 12.58 20.03
C ILE A 120 13.13 11.57 21.17
N SER A 121 12.12 11.73 22.02
CA SER A 121 11.88 10.82 23.14
C SER A 121 11.47 9.42 22.66
N SER A 122 11.81 8.42 23.48
CA SER A 122 10.93 7.27 23.81
C SER A 122 9.64 7.11 23.01
N PHE A 123 9.48 6.14 22.11
CA PHE A 123 8.13 5.79 21.65
C PHE A 123 7.93 4.30 21.40
N THR A 124 6.68 3.86 21.54
CA THR A 124 6.30 2.46 21.40
C THR A 124 5.48 2.27 20.13
N ILE A 125 5.87 1.30 19.32
CA ILE A 125 5.05 0.79 18.23
C ILE A 125 4.27 -0.40 18.78
N SER A 126 2.95 -0.46 18.54
CA SER A 126 2.10 -1.50 19.11
C SER A 126 1.10 -2.08 18.11
N GLY A 127 0.62 -3.29 18.36
CA GLY A 127 -0.38 -3.91 17.52
C GLY A 127 -1.13 -5.03 18.21
N LYS A 128 -2.12 -5.58 17.50
CA LYS A 128 -2.97 -6.67 17.99
C LYS A 128 -2.83 -7.89 17.08
N TYR A 129 -2.47 -9.02 17.67
CA TYR A 129 -2.43 -10.32 16.99
C TYR A 129 -3.29 -11.31 17.78
N GLY A 130 -4.13 -12.17 17.17
CA GLY A 130 -4.85 -13.17 17.98
C GLY A 130 -6.20 -13.61 17.43
N TYR A 131 -7.18 -13.75 18.33
CA TYR A 131 -8.53 -14.24 18.00
C TYR A 131 -9.60 -13.21 18.39
N SER A 132 -10.55 -12.96 17.51
CA SER A 132 -11.80 -12.24 17.70
C SER A 132 -12.93 -13.11 17.16
N TYR A 133 -13.79 -13.62 18.02
CA TYR A 133 -14.96 -14.41 17.59
C TYR A 133 -16.25 -13.79 18.13
N LYS A 134 -17.33 -13.88 17.34
CA LYS A 134 -18.66 -13.42 17.74
C LYS A 134 -19.50 -14.62 18.16
N ILE A 135 -20.03 -14.61 19.39
CA ILE A 135 -21.06 -15.55 19.84
C ILE A 135 -22.30 -14.73 20.15
N LEU A 136 -23.42 -15.02 19.49
CA LEU A 136 -24.72 -14.34 19.72
C LEU A 136 -24.63 -12.81 19.58
N GLY A 137 -23.80 -12.32 18.65
CA GLY A 137 -23.59 -10.88 18.41
C GLY A 137 -22.62 -10.20 19.39
N ILE A 138 -22.15 -10.89 20.43
CA ILE A 138 -21.15 -10.38 21.38
C ILE A 138 -19.75 -10.70 20.85
N LYS A 139 -18.91 -9.69 20.67
CA LYS A 139 -17.52 -9.81 20.19
C LYS A 139 -16.60 -10.17 21.36
N PHE A 140 -15.99 -11.35 21.33
CA PHE A 140 -14.96 -11.78 22.28
C PHE A 140 -13.58 -11.63 21.65
N ASN A 141 -12.79 -10.70 22.19
CA ASN A 141 -11.46 -10.38 21.71
C ASN A 141 -10.41 -10.98 22.65
N TYR A 142 -9.55 -11.84 22.11
CA TYR A 142 -8.33 -12.36 22.74
C TYR A 142 -7.09 -11.97 21.91
N PRO A 143 -6.80 -10.67 21.73
CA PRO A 143 -5.56 -10.23 21.10
C PRO A 143 -4.41 -10.43 22.09
N PHE A 144 -3.35 -11.09 21.63
CA PHE A 144 -2.01 -10.93 22.17
C PHE A 144 -1.48 -9.57 21.70
N PRO A 145 -1.37 -8.58 22.59
CA PRO A 145 -0.73 -7.33 22.25
C PRO A 145 0.76 -7.61 22.01
N TYR A 146 1.33 -6.96 21.01
CA TYR A 146 2.77 -6.90 20.83
C TYR A 146 3.18 -5.43 20.80
N SER A 147 4.35 -5.15 21.36
CA SER A 147 4.92 -3.81 21.41
C SER A 147 6.43 -3.88 21.27
N PHE A 148 7.00 -2.89 20.58
CA PHE A 148 8.43 -2.71 20.48
C PHE A 148 8.76 -1.24 20.76
N ASP A 149 9.76 -1.02 21.61
CA ASP A 149 10.18 0.30 22.02
C ASP A 149 11.31 0.80 21.13
N ILE A 150 11.13 2.00 20.58
CA ILE A 150 12.17 2.74 19.88
C ILE A 150 12.90 3.60 20.91
N PRO A 151 14.23 3.42 21.09
CA PRO A 151 14.99 4.22 22.02
C PRO A 151 15.04 5.69 21.56
N PRO A 152 15.37 6.64 22.47
CA PRO A 152 15.52 8.04 22.11
C PRO A 152 16.50 8.25 20.94
N ILE A 153 16.20 9.18 20.05
CA ILE A 153 17.02 9.52 18.88
C ILE A 153 17.51 10.95 19.03
N THR A 154 18.82 11.17 19.02
CA THR A 154 19.40 12.52 19.04
C THR A 154 19.53 13.07 17.62
N ILE A 155 18.91 14.21 17.36
CA ILE A 155 19.12 14.97 16.14
C ILE A 155 20.32 15.90 16.35
N PRO A 156 21.38 15.82 15.52
CA PRO A 156 22.53 16.69 15.64
C PRO A 156 22.20 18.12 15.22
N SER A 157 23.05 19.08 15.61
CA SER A 157 22.86 20.48 15.24
C SER A 157 22.91 20.68 13.71
N ILE A 158 22.02 21.53 13.18
CA ILE A 158 21.92 21.84 11.75
C ILE A 158 22.32 23.29 11.51
N GLN A 159 23.24 23.51 10.58
CA GLN A 159 23.64 24.85 10.12
C GLN A 159 22.75 25.27 8.94
N ILE A 160 22.07 26.41 9.05
CA ILE A 160 21.34 26.99 7.92
C ILE A 160 22.29 27.96 7.20
N GLY A 161 22.55 27.71 5.91
CA GLY A 161 23.38 28.59 5.09
C GLY A 161 22.75 29.98 4.95
N GLY A 162 23.50 31.02 5.31
CA GLY A 162 23.05 32.41 5.19
C GLY A 162 22.88 32.84 3.74
N SER A 163 21.81 33.60 3.47
CA SER A 163 21.67 34.36 2.22
C SER A 163 21.71 35.84 2.56
N SER A 164 22.63 36.57 1.93
CA SER A 164 22.74 38.02 2.06
C SER A 164 21.74 38.68 1.11
N GLN A 165 20.83 39.49 1.66
CA GLN A 165 19.83 40.23 0.89
C GLN A 165 20.09 41.73 1.07
N ASN A 166 20.25 42.45 -0.05
CA ASN A 166 20.47 43.90 -0.03
C ASN A 166 19.13 44.64 -0.12
N PHE A 167 18.83 45.47 0.87
CA PHE A 167 17.63 46.31 0.85
C PHE A 167 18.02 47.79 0.80
N THR A 168 17.32 48.57 -0.03
CA THR A 168 17.44 50.04 -0.02
C THR A 168 16.29 50.62 0.79
N VAL A 169 16.58 51.31 1.89
CA VAL A 169 15.55 51.90 2.76
C VAL A 169 15.76 53.41 2.84
N GLY A 170 14.69 54.18 2.58
CA GLY A 170 14.65 55.63 2.81
C GLY A 170 14.27 55.97 4.26
N PRO A 171 14.59 57.18 4.76
CA PRO A 171 14.29 57.58 6.15
C PRO A 171 12.77 57.70 6.42
N PRO A 172 12.28 57.44 7.67
CA PRO A 172 13.00 57.19 8.92
C PRO A 172 13.20 55.71 9.28
N ALA A 173 14.16 55.44 10.19
CA ALA A 173 14.53 54.11 10.67
C ALA A 173 13.38 53.43 11.45
N LEU A 174 13.01 52.23 10.99
CA LEU A 174 12.08 51.34 11.67
C LEU A 174 12.89 50.36 12.54
N ASN A 175 12.80 50.49 13.87
CA ASN A 175 13.19 49.41 14.77
C ASN A 175 12.05 48.39 14.81
N THR A 176 12.26 47.22 14.21
CA THR A 176 11.35 46.08 14.35
C THR A 176 12.12 44.89 14.92
N THR A 177 11.52 44.20 15.87
CA THR A 177 11.99 42.92 16.38
C THR A 177 11.03 41.87 15.86
N ILE A 178 11.51 40.92 15.05
CA ILE A 178 10.71 39.76 14.66
C ILE A 178 10.87 38.74 15.79
N ASN A 179 9.89 38.69 16.69
CA ASN A 179 9.82 37.66 17.72
C ASN A 179 9.19 36.41 17.11
N PHE A 180 9.98 35.35 16.95
CA PHE A 180 9.42 34.00 16.93
C PHE A 180 8.97 33.71 18.36
N ASP A 181 7.68 33.45 18.53
CA ASP A 181 6.98 33.36 19.81
C ASP A 181 7.43 32.18 20.70
N GLY A 182 8.43 31.41 20.24
CA GLY A 182 9.26 30.56 21.10
C GLY A 182 8.45 29.61 21.96
N ARG A 183 7.33 29.10 21.43
CA ARG A 183 6.50 28.12 22.12
C ARG A 183 6.91 26.71 21.68
N PRO A 184 6.84 25.71 22.56
CA PRO A 184 7.01 24.32 22.17
C PRO A 184 6.05 23.98 21.02
N LEU A 185 6.59 23.33 19.98
CA LEU A 185 5.78 22.81 18.89
C LEU A 185 5.52 21.33 19.15
N ASN A 186 4.25 20.98 19.35
CA ASN A 186 3.83 19.60 19.48
C ASN A 186 3.31 19.13 18.12
N ILE A 187 3.99 18.13 17.55
CA ILE A 187 3.53 17.44 16.34
C ILE A 187 3.04 16.07 16.77
N ALA A 188 1.72 15.91 16.86
CA ALA A 188 1.11 14.61 17.10
C ALA A 188 1.01 13.83 15.79
N VAL A 189 1.50 12.60 15.81
CA VAL A 189 1.32 11.60 14.75
C VAL A 189 0.54 10.45 15.39
N ASP A 190 -0.69 10.27 14.95
CA ASP A 190 -1.55 9.18 15.39
C ASP A 190 -1.93 8.34 14.18
N MET A 191 -1.68 7.04 14.26
CA MET A 191 -2.03 6.07 13.25
C MET A 191 -2.75 4.91 13.92
N ASP A 192 -4.07 4.91 13.76
CA ASP A 192 -4.92 3.80 14.14
C ASP A 192 -4.50 2.53 13.40
N PRO A 193 -4.54 1.35 14.06
CA PRO A 193 -4.36 0.08 13.36
C PRO A 193 -5.42 -0.09 12.28
N ALA A 194 -4.98 -0.07 11.02
CA ALA A 194 -5.81 -0.33 9.84
C ALA A 194 -5.29 -1.57 9.10
N PRO A 195 -6.10 -2.20 8.24
CA PRO A 195 -5.63 -3.29 7.40
C PRO A 195 -4.35 -2.92 6.62
N GLY A 196 -3.35 -3.79 6.76
CA GLY A 196 -2.12 -3.75 5.98
C GLY A 196 -1.03 -2.87 6.58
N PHE A 197 0.10 -2.86 5.90
CA PHE A 197 1.28 -2.11 6.29
C PHE A 197 1.72 -1.22 5.13
N PHE A 198 1.78 0.07 5.38
CA PHE A 198 2.21 1.06 4.37
C PHE A 198 1.38 0.97 3.08
N ASN A 199 0.09 0.63 3.20
CA ASN A 199 -0.85 0.71 2.10
C ASN A 199 -1.29 2.17 1.91
N PHE A 200 -1.29 2.62 0.66
CA PHE A 200 -1.74 3.95 0.24
C PHE A 200 -3.00 3.78 -0.63
N THR A 201 -4.04 3.20 -0.04
CA THR A 201 -5.29 2.86 -0.72
C THR A 201 -6.47 3.67 -0.19
N ASN A 202 -7.49 3.89 -1.03
CA ASN A 202 -8.71 4.61 -0.63
C ASN A 202 -9.68 3.75 0.20
N ASN A 203 -9.63 2.43 0.03
CA ASN A 203 -10.41 1.45 0.78
C ASN A 203 -9.47 0.46 1.48
N ASP A 204 -10.01 -0.29 2.42
CA ASP A 204 -9.28 -1.29 3.20
C ASP A 204 -8.53 -2.28 2.30
N SER A 205 -7.28 -2.53 2.66
CA SER A 205 -6.38 -3.42 1.94
C SER A 205 -5.48 -4.13 2.93
N SER A 206 -5.28 -5.44 2.80
CA SER A 206 -4.33 -6.18 3.62
C SER A 206 -2.95 -6.25 2.94
N GLY A 207 -1.95 -6.75 3.64
CA GLY A 207 -0.61 -6.99 3.12
C GLY A 207 0.26 -5.76 3.20
N PHE A 208 1.08 -5.51 2.19
CA PHE A 208 2.14 -4.50 2.26
C PHE A 208 2.22 -3.66 0.99
N PHE A 209 2.42 -2.35 1.14
CA PHE A 209 2.77 -1.42 0.05
C PHE A 209 1.79 -1.37 -1.13
N ASN A 210 0.53 -1.75 -0.93
CA ASN A 210 -0.49 -1.62 -1.97
C ASN A 210 -0.89 -0.15 -2.13
N SER A 211 -1.34 0.23 -3.32
CA SER A 211 -1.81 1.59 -3.60
C SER A 211 -2.98 1.60 -4.57
N GLY A 212 -3.69 2.71 -4.66
CA GLY A 212 -4.83 2.85 -5.57
C GLY A 212 -6.18 2.82 -4.85
N LYS A 213 -7.21 2.32 -5.53
CA LYS A 213 -8.58 2.29 -5.01
C LYS A 213 -8.74 1.39 -3.77
N GLY A 214 -7.96 0.32 -3.62
CA GLY A 214 -8.03 -0.58 -2.45
C GLY A 214 -8.88 -1.83 -2.68
N PHE A 215 -9.32 -2.49 -1.60
CA PHE A 215 -9.79 -3.89 -1.64
C PHE A 215 -8.69 -4.85 -2.13
N THR A 216 -7.44 -4.63 -1.73
CA THR A 216 -6.29 -5.41 -2.23
C THR A 216 -5.66 -6.25 -1.14
N SER A 217 -5.03 -7.36 -1.50
CA SER A 217 -4.21 -8.17 -0.58
C SER A 217 -2.86 -8.54 -1.19
N GLY A 218 -1.89 -8.91 -0.35
CA GLY A 218 -0.57 -9.33 -0.80
C GLY A 218 0.47 -8.20 -0.77
N LEU A 219 1.26 -8.05 -1.82
CA LEU A 219 2.43 -7.16 -1.81
C LEU A 219 2.46 -6.26 -3.03
N GLY A 220 2.45 -4.95 -2.81
CA GLY A 220 2.82 -3.95 -3.81
C GLY A 220 1.89 -3.87 -5.01
N ASN A 221 0.61 -4.23 -4.85
CA ASN A 221 -0.37 -4.11 -5.93
C ASN A 221 -0.81 -2.65 -6.10
N ILE A 222 -1.09 -2.24 -7.33
CA ILE A 222 -1.50 -0.87 -7.68
C ILE A 222 -2.84 -0.94 -8.40
N GLY A 223 -3.94 -0.66 -7.69
CA GLY A 223 -5.27 -0.73 -8.28
C GLY A 223 -6.39 -1.02 -7.30
N ALA A 224 -7.32 -1.86 -7.75
CA ALA A 224 -8.55 -2.22 -7.05
C ALA A 224 -8.73 -3.73 -7.09
N TYR A 225 -9.25 -4.33 -6.01
CA TYR A 225 -9.63 -5.76 -6.01
C TYR A 225 -8.52 -6.72 -6.42
N ASP A 226 -7.26 -6.32 -6.20
CA ASP A 226 -6.08 -7.07 -6.62
C ASP A 226 -5.54 -7.95 -5.49
N SER A 227 -5.13 -9.18 -5.81
CA SER A 227 -4.40 -10.05 -4.89
C SER A 227 -3.08 -10.52 -5.47
N GLY A 228 -2.16 -10.93 -4.60
CA GLY A 228 -0.87 -11.47 -4.99
C GLY A 228 0.23 -10.43 -4.95
N PHE A 229 1.08 -10.39 -5.98
CA PHE A 229 2.35 -9.68 -5.91
C PHE A 229 2.55 -8.78 -7.13
N LEU A 230 2.69 -7.48 -6.86
CA LEU A 230 3.15 -6.48 -7.84
C LEU A 230 2.27 -6.39 -9.08
N ASN A 231 0.97 -6.65 -8.96
CA ASN A 231 0.04 -6.43 -10.05
C ASN A 231 -0.29 -4.93 -10.17
N GLY A 232 -0.63 -4.49 -11.38
CA GLY A 232 -0.97 -3.10 -11.67
C GLY A 232 -2.19 -2.98 -12.56
N SER A 233 -3.06 -2.03 -12.25
CA SER A 233 -4.21 -1.66 -13.05
C SER A 233 -3.86 -0.63 -14.13
N MET A 234 -4.66 -0.59 -15.20
CA MET A 234 -4.63 0.51 -16.18
C MET A 234 -5.33 1.79 -15.66
N ASP A 235 -6.25 1.66 -14.70
CA ASP A 235 -6.96 2.78 -14.06
C ASP A 235 -6.91 2.65 -12.53
N PRO A 236 -5.73 2.85 -11.92
CA PRO A 236 -5.51 2.50 -10.52
C PRO A 236 -6.30 3.34 -9.50
N PHE A 237 -6.83 4.49 -9.93
CA PHE A 237 -7.59 5.42 -9.08
C PHE A 237 -9.01 5.72 -9.57
N GLY A 238 -9.40 5.28 -10.77
CA GLY A 238 -10.70 5.57 -11.34
C GLY A 238 -11.77 4.51 -11.09
N SER A 239 -12.85 4.58 -11.87
CA SER A 239 -14.03 3.72 -11.72
C SER A 239 -13.89 2.36 -12.41
N GLY A 240 -12.82 2.15 -13.18
CA GLY A 240 -12.57 0.91 -13.91
C GLY A 240 -12.46 -0.32 -12.99
N SER A 241 -12.85 -1.47 -13.53
CA SER A 241 -12.78 -2.78 -12.88
C SER A 241 -11.36 -3.34 -12.94
N SER A 242 -10.43 -2.79 -12.15
CA SER A 242 -9.22 -3.55 -11.83
C SER A 242 -9.66 -4.74 -11.00
N GLN A 243 -9.29 -5.94 -11.43
CA GLN A 243 -9.39 -7.18 -10.69
C GLN A 243 -8.30 -8.06 -11.25
N THR A 244 -7.19 -8.14 -10.53
CA THR A 244 -6.06 -8.97 -10.92
C THR A 244 -5.65 -9.90 -9.79
N SER A 245 -5.22 -11.10 -10.14
CA SER A 245 -4.61 -12.02 -9.18
C SER A 245 -3.31 -12.60 -9.74
N GLY A 246 -2.43 -13.04 -8.86
CA GLY A 246 -1.19 -13.70 -9.21
C GLY A 246 0.00 -12.76 -9.09
N VAL A 247 0.86 -12.72 -10.10
CA VAL A 247 2.15 -12.04 -10.01
C VAL A 247 2.40 -11.19 -11.25
N TYR A 248 2.66 -9.91 -11.03
CA TYR A 248 3.16 -8.97 -12.03
C TYR A 248 2.30 -8.83 -13.28
N ASN A 249 0.99 -8.96 -13.12
CA ASN A 249 0.02 -8.71 -14.17
C ASN A 249 -0.26 -7.21 -14.29
N PHE A 250 -0.36 -6.68 -15.50
CA PHE A 250 -0.65 -5.28 -15.78
C PHE A 250 -1.88 -5.13 -16.67
N GLY A 251 -2.99 -4.65 -16.12
CA GLY A 251 -4.26 -4.69 -16.82
C GLY A 251 -5.49 -4.81 -15.94
N ASP A 252 -6.58 -5.24 -16.58
CA ASP A 252 -7.88 -5.48 -15.94
C ASP A 252 -8.38 -6.91 -16.19
N LEU A 253 -9.07 -7.50 -15.21
CA LEU A 253 -9.65 -8.85 -15.30
C LEU A 253 -8.60 -9.91 -15.67
N GLN A 254 -7.55 -10.03 -14.84
CA GLN A 254 -6.40 -10.88 -15.14
C GLN A 254 -6.05 -11.87 -14.03
N SER A 255 -5.55 -13.04 -14.39
CA SER A 255 -4.91 -13.95 -13.43
C SER A 255 -3.64 -14.56 -13.98
N GLY A 256 -2.75 -15.00 -13.09
CA GLY A 256 -1.57 -15.77 -13.42
C GLY A 256 -0.28 -14.97 -13.27
N LEU A 257 0.63 -15.06 -14.24
CA LEU A 257 1.97 -14.51 -14.16
C LEU A 257 2.30 -13.65 -15.37
N VAL A 258 2.66 -12.39 -15.13
CA VAL A 258 3.23 -11.49 -16.14
C VAL A 258 2.33 -11.36 -17.37
N ASN A 259 1.04 -11.10 -17.16
CA ASN A 259 0.11 -10.82 -18.24
C ASN A 259 -0.04 -9.31 -18.46
N VAL A 260 -0.35 -8.90 -19.69
CA VAL A 260 -0.59 -7.49 -20.04
C VAL A 260 -1.88 -7.35 -20.84
N GLY A 261 -2.75 -6.39 -20.49
CA GLY A 261 -4.00 -6.10 -21.24
C GLY A 261 -5.30 -6.29 -20.45
N ASN A 262 -6.34 -6.87 -21.06
CA ASN A 262 -7.66 -7.01 -20.42
C ASN A 262 -8.26 -8.40 -20.71
N THR A 263 -8.89 -9.06 -19.72
CA THR A 263 -9.45 -10.44 -19.80
C THR A 263 -8.41 -11.50 -20.20
N VAL A 264 -7.37 -11.65 -19.38
CA VAL A 264 -6.23 -12.52 -19.67
C VAL A 264 -5.96 -13.47 -18.51
N SER A 265 -5.80 -14.76 -18.78
CA SER A 265 -5.27 -15.71 -17.80
C SER A 265 -4.00 -16.40 -18.31
N GLY A 266 -3.21 -16.95 -17.40
CA GLY A 266 -2.08 -17.80 -17.70
C GLY A 266 -0.75 -17.10 -17.48
N PHE A 267 0.21 -17.36 -18.37
CA PHE A 267 1.61 -16.99 -18.15
C PHE A 267 2.16 -16.25 -19.36
N PHE A 268 2.70 -15.05 -19.14
CA PHE A 268 3.40 -14.26 -20.15
C PHE A 268 2.56 -13.91 -21.38
N ASN A 269 1.25 -13.68 -21.20
CA ASN A 269 0.37 -13.31 -22.31
C ASN A 269 0.27 -11.78 -22.47
N THR A 270 0.06 -11.31 -23.68
CA THR A 270 -0.05 -9.87 -23.99
C THR A 270 -1.21 -9.61 -24.94
N SER A 271 -2.16 -8.78 -24.52
CA SER A 271 -3.21 -8.25 -25.40
C SER A 271 -2.63 -7.24 -26.38
N LYS A 272 -3.07 -7.30 -27.64
CA LYS A 272 -2.90 -6.20 -28.61
C LYS A 272 -4.14 -5.32 -28.76
N VAL A 273 -5.22 -5.63 -28.06
CA VAL A 273 -6.46 -4.85 -28.08
C VAL A 273 -6.41 -3.86 -26.92
N LYS A 274 -6.57 -2.58 -27.24
CA LYS A 274 -6.53 -1.48 -26.28
C LYS A 274 -7.90 -1.31 -25.61
N ASP A 275 -7.92 -1.24 -24.29
CA ASP A 275 -9.08 -0.92 -23.45
C ASP A 275 -10.32 -1.80 -23.70
N ALA A 276 -10.13 -3.01 -24.23
CA ALA A 276 -11.21 -3.96 -24.50
C ALA A 276 -10.78 -5.40 -24.21
N ALA A 277 -11.77 -6.26 -23.98
CA ALA A 277 -11.56 -7.66 -23.65
C ALA A 277 -10.79 -8.40 -24.78
N ALA A 278 -9.65 -8.98 -24.43
CA ALA A 278 -8.79 -9.74 -25.32
C ALA A 278 -9.04 -11.25 -25.31
N TYR A 279 -9.68 -11.81 -24.28
CA TYR A 279 -9.97 -13.25 -24.13
C TYR A 279 -8.76 -14.16 -24.43
N ILE A 280 -7.69 -13.99 -23.65
CA ILE A 280 -6.46 -14.78 -23.84
C ILE A 280 -6.26 -15.75 -22.69
N SER A 281 -5.90 -17.00 -22.99
CA SER A 281 -5.48 -17.99 -22.00
C SER A 281 -4.28 -18.83 -22.45
N GLY A 282 -3.53 -19.39 -21.50
CA GLY A 282 -2.39 -20.28 -21.76
C GLY A 282 -1.05 -19.59 -21.54
N PHE A 283 -0.08 -19.85 -22.42
CA PHE A 283 1.31 -19.48 -22.20
C PHE A 283 1.88 -18.74 -23.42
N PHE A 284 2.48 -17.57 -23.20
CA PHE A 284 3.21 -16.81 -24.22
C PHE A 284 2.38 -16.45 -25.46
N ASN A 285 1.09 -16.12 -25.30
CA ASN A 285 0.26 -15.67 -26.41
C ASN A 285 0.27 -14.14 -26.54
N THR A 286 0.37 -13.61 -27.76
CA THR A 286 0.35 -12.16 -28.03
C THR A 286 -0.72 -11.81 -29.06
N GLY A 287 -1.84 -11.21 -28.65
CA GLY A 287 -2.95 -11.04 -29.57
C GLY A 287 -4.32 -10.76 -28.96
N SER A 288 -5.35 -11.44 -29.48
CA SER A 288 -6.70 -11.52 -28.92
C SER A 288 -7.41 -12.80 -29.38
N ASN A 289 -8.36 -13.30 -28.58
CA ASN A 289 -9.10 -14.54 -28.78
C ASN A 289 -8.18 -15.77 -28.91
N LEU A 290 -7.09 -15.80 -28.13
CA LEU A 290 -6.07 -16.84 -28.22
C LEU A 290 -6.14 -17.79 -27.01
N SER A 291 -5.95 -19.08 -27.26
CA SER A 291 -5.73 -20.07 -26.21
C SER A 291 -4.60 -21.04 -26.58
N GLY A 292 -3.86 -21.54 -25.59
CA GLY A 292 -2.78 -22.51 -25.81
C GLY A 292 -1.40 -21.90 -25.64
N PHE A 293 -0.45 -22.25 -26.51
CA PHE A 293 0.97 -21.93 -26.31
C PHE A 293 1.54 -21.19 -27.52
N PHE A 294 2.26 -20.08 -27.27
CA PHE A 294 3.07 -19.36 -28.26
C PHE A 294 2.31 -18.82 -29.48
N ASN A 295 1.02 -18.51 -29.35
CA ASN A 295 0.24 -17.97 -30.46
C ASN A 295 0.45 -16.46 -30.65
N THR A 296 0.29 -15.98 -31.88
CA THR A 296 0.33 -14.54 -32.20
C THR A 296 -0.78 -14.15 -33.16
N GLY A 297 -1.28 -12.91 -33.04
CA GLY A 297 -2.31 -12.37 -33.93
C GLY A 297 -3.71 -12.40 -33.33
N THR A 298 -4.73 -12.65 -34.14
CA THR A 298 -6.11 -12.76 -33.66
C THR A 298 -6.57 -14.20 -33.89
N GLY A 299 -7.17 -14.78 -32.86
CA GLY A 299 -7.78 -16.11 -32.97
C GLY A 299 -8.96 -16.14 -33.95
N PRO A 300 -9.40 -17.35 -34.31
CA PRO A 300 -10.51 -17.56 -35.24
C PRO A 300 -11.84 -16.98 -34.74
#